data_AF-A0A7X1NUF0-F1
#
_entry.id   AF-A0A7X1NUF0-F1
#
_cell.length_a   1.000
_cell.length_b   1.000
_cell.length_c   1.000
_cell.angle_alpha   90.00
_cell.angle_beta   90.00
_cell.angle_gamma   90.00
#
_symmetry.space_group_name_H-M   'P 1'
#
loop_
_entity.id
_entity.type
_entity.pdbx_description
1 polymer ?
#
loop_
_entity_poly.entity_id
_entity_poly.type
_entity_poly.pdbx_seq_one_letter_code
_entity_poly.pdbx_strand_id
1 'polypeptide(L)'
;MTRCVLIGLALVALGGGMGAASSPAAGRTAAPRSEVPMSVQTPQRVQAALPTLHLLRTVRVLADLTARGTLTLDAPARAALRAEAQALAAAPTLGASAAGQSRERLLAALTTSQRTQLARAEADLARRAELLAARARFAAPDGPVNRTALLYSFQVPGGLGTVQVLLAQSALNPYRTPGPNAAVLERLHMSLTP
;
A
#
# COMPACT_ATOMS: atom_id res chain seq x y z
N MET A 1 38.36 15.56 44.17
CA MET A 1 37.64 15.97 45.39
C MET A 1 36.54 14.95 45.66
N THR A 2 36.72 14.22 46.74
CA THR A 2 35.96 13.04 47.17
C THR A 2 34.81 13.45 48.08
N ARG A 3 33.56 13.04 47.81
CA ARG A 3 32.51 12.94 48.85
C ARG A 3 31.54 11.79 48.55
N CYS A 4 31.76 10.70 49.27
CA CYS A 4 30.79 9.67 49.62
C CYS A 4 30.01 10.10 50.86
N VAL A 5 28.68 9.91 50.91
CA VAL A 5 27.83 9.71 52.13
C VAL A 5 26.52 9.02 51.65
N LEU A 6 26.37 7.70 51.84
CA LEU A 6 25.62 6.97 52.90
C LEU A 6 24.09 7.16 52.86
N ILE A 7 23.36 6.13 52.41
CA ILE A 7 22.56 5.15 53.19
C ILE A 7 21.30 5.73 53.82
N GLY A 8 20.14 5.28 53.31
CA GLY A 8 18.83 5.34 53.95
C GLY A 8 18.09 4.04 53.70
N LEU A 9 18.35 3.05 54.55
CA LEU A 9 17.67 1.75 54.62
C LEU A 9 16.34 1.95 55.36
N ALA A 10 15.22 1.57 54.75
CA ALA A 10 13.95 1.37 55.46
C ALA A 10 13.33 0.04 55.01
N LEU A 11 13.34 -0.87 55.98
CA LEU A 11 12.84 -2.25 55.93
C LEU A 11 11.52 -2.30 56.73
N VAL A 12 10.75 -3.37 56.55
CA VAL A 12 9.50 -3.75 57.28
C VAL A 12 8.24 -3.15 56.61
N ALA A 13 7.22 -3.92 56.20
CA ALA A 13 6.60 -5.03 56.93
C ALA A 13 6.13 -6.20 56.04
N LEU A 14 6.37 -7.40 56.55
CA LEU A 14 5.64 -8.62 56.20
C LEU A 14 4.21 -8.54 56.74
N GLY A 15 3.24 -8.89 55.92
CA GLY A 15 1.87 -9.20 56.32
C GLY A 15 1.32 -10.24 55.36
N GLY A 16 1.23 -11.49 55.83
CA GLY A 16 0.71 -12.62 55.07
C GLY A 16 -0.82 -12.60 54.95
N GLY A 17 -1.30 -13.09 53.82
CA GLY A 17 -2.70 -13.44 53.58
C GLY A 17 -2.76 -14.52 52.50
N MET A 18 -3.02 -15.76 52.91
CA MET A 18 -3.46 -16.82 51.99
C MET A 18 -4.84 -16.45 51.45
N GLY A 19 -4.94 -16.30 50.13
CA GLY A 19 -6.19 -16.15 49.40
C GLY A 19 -6.12 -16.98 48.12
N ALA A 20 -6.95 -18.01 48.06
CA ALA A 20 -7.05 -18.95 46.95
C ALA A 20 -7.65 -18.31 45.69
N ALA A 21 -7.20 -18.84 44.54
CA ALA A 21 -7.90 -18.97 43.25
C ALA A 21 -8.86 -17.85 42.80
N SER A 22 -8.49 -17.15 41.72
CA SER A 22 -9.05 -17.40 40.37
C SER A 22 -8.62 -16.30 39.40
N SER A 23 -8.18 -16.73 38.23
CA SER A 23 -7.84 -15.90 37.08
C SER A 23 -9.09 -15.23 36.52
N PRO A 24 -9.02 -13.96 36.10
CA PRO A 24 -9.64 -13.58 34.86
C PRO A 24 -8.54 -13.18 33.88
N ALA A 25 -8.34 -14.04 32.88
CA ALA A 25 -7.67 -13.66 31.66
C ALA A 25 -8.29 -12.36 31.17
N ALA A 26 -7.50 -11.28 31.20
CA ALA A 26 -7.88 -10.00 30.64
C ALA A 26 -8.31 -10.25 29.19
N GLY A 27 -9.63 -10.17 28.98
CA GLY A 27 -10.25 -10.34 27.69
C GLY A 27 -9.61 -9.35 26.73
N ARG A 28 -8.83 -9.88 25.79
CA ARG A 28 -8.53 -9.15 24.56
C ARG A 28 -9.88 -8.95 23.90
N THR A 29 -10.46 -7.77 24.04
CA THR A 29 -11.54 -7.32 23.18
C THR A 29 -11.04 -7.45 21.75
N ALA A 30 -11.52 -8.48 21.06
CA ALA A 30 -11.33 -8.62 19.64
C ALA A 30 -11.85 -7.33 19.02
N ALA A 31 -10.97 -6.59 18.34
CA ALA A 31 -11.38 -5.45 17.54
C ALA A 31 -12.54 -5.88 16.63
N PRO A 32 -13.57 -5.05 16.44
CA PRO A 32 -14.69 -5.41 15.59
C PRO A 32 -14.14 -5.81 14.22
N ARG A 33 -14.32 -7.07 13.85
CA ARG A 33 -14.11 -7.51 12.48
C ARG A 33 -15.11 -6.72 11.66
N SER A 34 -14.64 -5.78 10.84
CA SER A 34 -15.44 -5.30 9.71
C SER A 34 -15.73 -6.51 8.85
N GLU A 35 -16.93 -7.07 9.01
CA GLU A 35 -17.52 -8.03 8.09
C GLU A 35 -17.70 -7.30 6.77
N VAL A 36 -16.67 -7.35 5.91
CA VAL A 36 -16.78 -6.89 4.53
C VAL A 36 -17.57 -7.96 3.80
N PRO A 37 -18.76 -7.65 3.26
CA PRO A 37 -19.57 -8.66 2.58
C PRO A 37 -18.79 -9.27 1.41
N MET A 38 -18.75 -10.60 1.34
CA MET A 38 -18.10 -11.42 0.30
C MET A 38 -18.56 -11.12 -1.14
N SER A 39 -19.65 -10.37 -1.30
CA SER A 39 -20.24 -9.95 -2.59
C SER A 39 -19.34 -9.00 -3.41
N VAL A 40 -18.26 -8.47 -2.83
CA VAL A 40 -17.45 -7.42 -3.47
C VAL A 40 -16.33 -7.95 -4.38
N GLN A 41 -15.89 -9.22 -4.23
CA GLN A 41 -14.74 -9.78 -4.97
C GLN A 41 -15.10 -10.65 -6.18
N THR A 42 -16.18 -10.32 -6.89
CA THR A 42 -16.53 -11.04 -8.13
C THR A 42 -15.46 -10.85 -9.21
N PRO A 43 -15.22 -11.84 -10.09
CA PRO A 43 -14.27 -11.71 -11.19
C PRO A 43 -14.50 -10.47 -12.05
N GLN A 44 -15.76 -10.09 -12.28
CA GLN A 44 -16.11 -8.89 -13.07
C GLN A 44 -15.65 -7.60 -12.38
N ARG A 45 -15.82 -7.47 -11.06
CA ARG A 45 -15.38 -6.27 -10.32
C ARG A 45 -13.87 -6.15 -10.30
N VAL A 46 -13.17 -7.27 -10.16
CA VAL A 46 -11.71 -7.30 -10.27
C VAL A 46 -11.28 -6.85 -11.66
N GLN A 47 -11.89 -7.39 -12.73
CA GLN A 47 -11.58 -7.01 -14.10
C GLN A 47 -11.80 -5.50 -14.35
N ALA A 48 -12.88 -4.93 -13.81
CA ALA A 48 -13.17 -3.50 -13.93
C ALA A 48 -12.14 -2.61 -13.20
N ALA A 49 -11.59 -3.08 -12.08
CA ALA A 49 -10.60 -2.35 -11.30
C ALA A 49 -9.15 -2.53 -11.80
N LEU A 50 -8.86 -3.57 -12.59
CA LEU A 50 -7.50 -3.92 -13.02
C LEU A 50 -6.73 -2.77 -13.68
N PRO A 51 -7.30 -1.96 -14.60
CA PRO A 51 -6.56 -0.86 -15.21
C PRO A 51 -6.10 0.17 -14.18
N THR A 52 -6.95 0.49 -13.19
CA THR A 52 -6.61 1.39 -12.09
C THR A 52 -5.55 0.77 -11.18
N LEU A 53 -5.66 -0.52 -10.84
CA LEU A 53 -4.65 -1.22 -10.05
C LEU A 53 -3.28 -1.30 -10.76
N HIS A 54 -3.26 -1.52 -12.07
CA HIS A 54 -2.05 -1.44 -12.89
C HIS A 54 -1.43 -0.05 -12.82
N LEU A 55 -2.22 1.01 -13.00
CA LEU A 55 -1.75 2.38 -12.90
C LEU A 55 -1.14 2.68 -11.53
N LEU A 56 -1.83 2.32 -10.44
CA LEU A 56 -1.32 2.51 -9.07
C LEU A 56 0.03 1.83 -8.87
N ARG A 57 0.18 0.59 -9.35
CA ARG A 57 1.46 -0.14 -9.31
C ARG A 57 2.53 0.58 -10.12
N THR A 58 2.22 1.01 -11.35
CA THR A 58 3.16 1.73 -12.21
C THR A 58 3.63 3.03 -11.56
N VAL A 59 2.72 3.85 -11.01
CA VAL A 59 3.07 5.10 -10.32
C VAL A 59 3.93 4.84 -9.08
N ARG A 60 3.61 3.81 -8.29
CA ARG A 60 4.44 3.39 -7.15
C ARG A 60 5.87 3.06 -7.58
N VAL A 61 6.02 2.19 -8.59
CA VAL A 61 7.35 1.74 -9.03
C VAL A 61 8.12 2.89 -9.66
N LEU A 62 7.48 3.76 -10.44
CA LEU A 62 8.10 4.98 -10.94
C LEU A 62 8.59 5.89 -9.81
N ALA A 63 7.76 6.14 -8.81
CA ALA A 63 8.15 6.94 -7.64
C ALA A 63 9.35 6.34 -6.90
N ASP A 64 9.37 5.01 -6.72
CA ASP A 64 10.47 4.32 -6.05
C ASP A 64 11.77 4.35 -6.86
N LEU A 65 11.72 4.15 -8.18
CA LEU A 65 12.90 4.13 -9.05
C LEU A 65 13.52 5.52 -9.23
N THR A 66 12.68 6.56 -9.35
CA THR A 66 13.11 7.95 -9.49
C THR A 66 13.69 8.49 -8.19
N ALA A 67 13.02 8.25 -7.05
CA ALA A 67 13.52 8.67 -5.74
C ALA A 67 14.87 8.02 -5.36
N ARG A 68 15.16 6.81 -5.87
CA ARG A 68 16.44 6.11 -5.67
C ARG A 68 17.51 6.49 -6.69
N GLY A 69 17.21 7.36 -7.67
CA GLY A 69 18.10 7.68 -8.77
C GLY A 69 18.42 6.50 -9.70
N THR A 70 17.68 5.40 -9.61
CA THR A 70 17.88 4.21 -10.47
C THR A 70 17.38 4.46 -11.89
N LEU A 71 16.32 5.26 -12.01
CA LEU A 71 15.75 5.68 -13.29
C LEU A 71 16.04 7.16 -13.50
N THR A 72 17.04 7.46 -14.31
CA THR A 72 17.43 8.81 -14.68
C THR A 72 16.55 9.30 -15.82
N LEU A 73 16.00 10.51 -15.69
CA LEU A 73 15.07 11.10 -16.64
C LEU A 73 15.66 12.37 -17.24
N ASP A 74 15.58 12.50 -18.56
CA ASP A 74 15.87 13.76 -19.23
C ASP A 74 14.77 14.80 -18.95
N ALA A 75 15.00 16.04 -19.36
CA ALA A 75 14.06 17.13 -19.12
C ALA A 75 12.68 16.91 -19.81
N PRO A 76 12.62 16.44 -21.08
CA PRO A 76 11.34 16.13 -21.73
C PRO A 76 10.53 15.05 -20.99
N ALA A 77 11.16 13.93 -20.60
CA ALA A 77 10.47 12.87 -19.87
C ALA A 77 9.99 13.35 -18.50
N ARG A 78 10.81 14.13 -17.77
CA ARG A 78 10.39 14.74 -16.50
C ARG A 78 9.18 15.63 -16.67
N ALA A 79 9.15 16.48 -17.69
CA ALA A 79 8.04 17.37 -17.95
C ALA A 79 6.75 16.59 -18.28
N ALA A 80 6.82 15.58 -19.15
CA ALA A 80 5.68 14.75 -19.52
C ALA A 80 5.12 13.96 -18.32
N LEU A 81 6.00 13.32 -17.53
CA LEU A 81 5.58 12.61 -16.31
C LEU A 81 4.97 13.55 -15.27
N ARG A 82 5.51 14.76 -15.12
CA ARG A 82 4.98 15.77 -14.19
C ARG A 82 3.57 16.20 -14.60
N ALA A 83 3.36 16.48 -15.89
CA ALA A 83 2.06 16.86 -16.42
C ALA A 83 1.02 15.76 -16.20
N GLU A 84 1.37 14.50 -16.47
CA GLU A 84 0.47 13.37 -16.23
C GLU A 84 0.18 13.15 -14.73
N ALA A 85 1.19 13.30 -13.86
CA ALA A 85 0.98 13.22 -12.42
C ALA A 85 0.02 14.31 -11.90
N GLN A 86 0.14 15.54 -12.42
CA GLN A 86 -0.79 16.63 -12.10
C GLN A 86 -2.21 16.33 -12.60
N ALA A 87 -2.34 15.80 -13.82
CA ALA A 87 -3.63 15.41 -14.38
C ALA A 87 -4.30 14.32 -13.53
N LEU A 88 -3.54 13.32 -13.07
CA LEU A 88 -4.02 12.27 -12.18
C LEU A 88 -4.50 12.80 -10.82
N ALA A 89 -3.79 13.77 -10.24
CA ALA A 89 -4.20 14.40 -8.99
C ALA A 89 -5.49 15.24 -9.17
N ALA A 90 -5.64 15.90 -10.31
CA ALA A 90 -6.76 16.79 -10.58
C ALA A 90 -8.05 16.05 -10.99
N ALA A 91 -7.95 14.90 -11.67
CA ALA A 91 -9.09 14.21 -12.24
C ALA A 91 -10.17 13.85 -11.18
N PRO A 92 -11.45 14.17 -11.40
CA PRO A 92 -12.50 13.88 -10.41
C PRO A 92 -12.78 12.38 -10.25
N THR A 93 -12.62 11.62 -11.33
CA THR A 93 -12.85 10.17 -11.39
C THR A 93 -11.77 9.51 -12.22
N LEU A 94 -11.46 8.25 -11.91
CA LEU A 94 -10.46 7.46 -12.60
C LEU A 94 -11.02 6.08 -12.94
N GLY A 95 -11.86 6.04 -13.97
CA GLY A 95 -12.41 4.80 -14.51
C GLY A 95 -11.38 4.00 -15.32
N ALA A 96 -11.74 2.76 -15.67
CA ALA A 96 -10.87 1.80 -16.37
C ALA A 96 -10.18 2.36 -17.62
N SER A 97 -10.92 3.04 -18.51
CA SER A 97 -10.37 3.61 -19.74
C SER A 97 -9.37 4.75 -19.45
N ALA A 98 -9.75 5.69 -18.56
CA ALA A 98 -8.88 6.80 -18.18
C ALA A 98 -7.60 6.29 -17.51
N ALA A 99 -7.70 5.29 -16.61
CA ALA A 99 -6.54 4.68 -15.98
C ALA A 99 -5.60 4.00 -16.99
N GLY A 100 -6.17 3.29 -17.98
CA GLY A 100 -5.41 2.69 -19.07
C GLY A 100 -4.64 3.73 -19.88
N GLN A 101 -5.32 4.78 -20.33
CA GLN A 101 -4.72 5.88 -21.09
C GLN A 101 -3.63 6.61 -20.31
N SER A 102 -3.87 6.92 -19.03
CA SER A 102 -2.86 7.53 -18.17
C SER A 102 -1.63 6.66 -18.02
N ARG A 103 -1.81 5.34 -17.84
CA ARG A 103 -0.67 4.41 -17.79
C ARG A 103 0.12 4.41 -19.10
N GLU A 104 -0.56 4.41 -20.24
CA GLU A 104 0.09 4.51 -21.55
C GLU A 104 0.88 5.81 -21.72
N ARG A 105 0.34 6.95 -21.29
CA ARG A 105 1.04 8.24 -21.33
C ARG A 105 2.28 8.26 -20.43
N LEU A 106 2.19 7.69 -19.23
CA LEU A 106 3.35 7.52 -18.35
C LEU A 106 4.43 6.66 -19.02
N LEU A 107 4.05 5.57 -19.68
CA LEU A 107 4.98 4.69 -20.39
C LEU A 107 5.56 5.35 -21.65
N ALA A 108 4.78 6.14 -22.37
CA ALA A 108 5.20 6.85 -23.58
C ALA A 108 6.23 7.95 -23.30
N ALA A 109 6.23 8.52 -22.10
CA ALA A 109 7.25 9.46 -21.65
C ALA A 109 8.62 8.81 -21.42
N LEU A 110 8.70 7.47 -21.38
CA LEU A 110 9.92 6.72 -21.12
C LEU A 110 10.54 6.18 -22.41
N THR A 111 11.87 6.24 -22.48
CA THR A 111 12.65 5.50 -23.48
C THR A 111 12.45 3.98 -23.32
N THR A 112 12.80 3.21 -24.36
CA THR A 112 12.71 1.74 -24.32
C THR A 112 13.54 1.12 -23.19
N SER A 113 14.71 1.67 -22.88
CA SER A 113 15.54 1.20 -21.76
C SER A 113 14.87 1.45 -20.41
N GLN A 114 14.34 2.65 -20.18
CA GLN A 114 13.62 3.00 -18.95
C GLN A 114 12.34 2.17 -18.79
N ARG A 115 11.58 1.91 -19.87
CA ARG A 115 10.43 1.00 -19.85
C ARG A 115 10.82 -0.41 -19.44
N THR A 116 11.99 -0.89 -19.89
CA THR A 116 12.52 -2.20 -19.52
C THR A 116 12.88 -2.25 -18.04
N GLN A 117 13.51 -1.20 -17.49
CA GLN A 117 13.81 -1.10 -16.06
C GLN A 117 12.53 -1.09 -15.21
N LEU A 118 11.53 -0.30 -15.61
CA LEU A 118 10.22 -0.26 -14.96
C LEU A 118 9.55 -1.63 -14.98
N ALA A 119 9.52 -2.31 -16.13
CA ALA A 119 8.91 -3.62 -16.27
C ALA A 119 9.60 -4.68 -15.39
N ARG A 120 10.94 -4.65 -15.29
CA ARG A 120 11.70 -5.53 -14.38
C ARG A 120 11.34 -5.27 -12.92
N ALA A 121 11.26 -4.01 -12.51
CA ALA A 121 10.89 -3.64 -11.15
C ALA A 121 9.43 -4.02 -10.82
N GLU A 122 8.49 -3.87 -11.77
CA GLU A 122 7.12 -4.36 -11.61
C GLU A 122 7.08 -5.89 -11.47
N ALA A 123 7.87 -6.62 -12.27
CA ALA A 123 7.95 -8.07 -12.20
C ALA A 123 8.54 -8.57 -10.87
N ASP A 124 9.57 -7.89 -10.35
CA ASP A 124 10.15 -8.21 -9.04
C ASP A 124 9.16 -7.93 -7.90
N LEU A 125 8.38 -6.86 -7.99
CA LEU A 125 7.31 -6.56 -7.05
C LEU A 125 6.22 -7.65 -7.09
N ALA A 126 5.82 -8.08 -8.29
CA ALA A 126 4.86 -9.17 -8.46
C ALA A 126 5.39 -10.50 -7.90
N ARG A 127 6.67 -10.84 -8.12
CA ARG A 127 7.31 -12.02 -7.54
C ARG A 127 7.29 -11.99 -6.01
N ARG A 128 7.58 -10.84 -5.40
CA ARG A 128 7.48 -10.66 -3.94
C ARG A 128 6.06 -10.82 -3.45
N ALA A 129 5.07 -10.31 -4.18
CA ALA A 129 3.65 -10.48 -3.84
C ALA A 129 3.23 -11.97 -3.85
N GLU A 130 3.70 -12.76 -4.83
CA GLU A 130 3.47 -14.21 -4.87
C GLU A 130 4.10 -14.92 -3.66
N LEU A 131 5.34 -14.57 -3.29
CA LEU A 131 5.99 -15.14 -2.10
C LEU A 131 5.26 -14.78 -0.80
N LEU A 132 4.75 -13.55 -0.69
CA LEU A 132 3.93 -13.13 0.45
C LEU A 132 2.60 -13.88 0.48
N ALA A 133 1.95 -14.04 -0.67
CA ALA A 133 0.70 -14.77 -0.78
C ALA A 133 0.87 -16.25 -0.43
N ALA A 134 1.96 -16.89 -0.84
CA ALA A 134 2.26 -18.28 -0.49
C ALA A 134 2.52 -18.49 1.01
N ARG A 135 3.08 -17.48 1.70
CA ARG A 135 3.35 -17.54 3.14
C ARG A 135 2.12 -17.27 3.99
N ALA A 136 1.25 -16.40 3.54
CA ALA A 136 0.01 -16.14 4.22
C ALA A 136 -0.92 -17.35 4.01
N ARG A 137 -1.05 -18.17 5.05
CA ARG A 137 -1.99 -19.30 5.09
C ARG A 137 -3.42 -18.74 5.09
N PHE A 138 -3.93 -18.37 3.93
CA PHE A 138 -5.29 -17.88 3.76
C PHE A 138 -6.27 -19.04 3.90
N ALA A 139 -6.58 -19.41 5.13
CA ALA A 139 -7.78 -20.16 5.46
C ALA A 139 -8.89 -19.12 5.68
N ALA A 140 -9.71 -18.87 4.66
CA ALA A 140 -10.90 -18.06 4.82
C ALA A 140 -12.06 -18.97 5.23
N PRO A 141 -12.75 -18.70 6.36
CA PRO A 141 -13.96 -19.45 6.73
C PRO A 141 -15.10 -19.28 5.71
N ASP A 142 -15.04 -18.27 4.84
CA ASP A 142 -16.20 -17.78 4.07
C ASP A 142 -16.08 -17.89 2.53
N GLY A 143 -15.05 -18.55 1.98
CA GLY A 143 -14.95 -18.85 0.53
C GLY A 143 -13.60 -18.52 -0.12
N PRO A 144 -13.42 -18.81 -1.43
CA PRO A 144 -12.14 -18.66 -2.10
C PRO A 144 -11.78 -17.19 -2.27
N VAL A 145 -10.67 -16.77 -1.67
CA VAL A 145 -10.08 -15.44 -1.87
C VAL A 145 -9.78 -15.25 -3.36
N ASN A 146 -10.21 -14.14 -3.96
CA ASN A 146 -9.82 -13.84 -5.33
C ASN A 146 -8.30 -13.59 -5.37
N ARG A 147 -7.54 -14.55 -5.89
CA ARG A 147 -6.07 -14.53 -5.90
C ARG A 147 -5.52 -13.26 -6.55
N THR A 148 -6.14 -12.78 -7.63
CA THR A 148 -5.69 -11.55 -8.31
C THR A 148 -5.85 -10.33 -7.41
N ALA A 149 -7.01 -10.14 -6.80
CA ALA A 149 -7.24 -9.04 -5.86
C ALA A 149 -6.27 -9.10 -4.67
N LEU A 150 -6.02 -10.30 -4.16
CA LEU A 150 -5.06 -10.55 -3.08
C LEU A 150 -3.63 -10.18 -3.49
N LEU A 151 -3.16 -10.61 -4.65
CA LEU A 151 -1.81 -10.28 -5.12
C LEU A 151 -1.65 -8.76 -5.30
N TYR A 152 -2.65 -8.07 -5.82
CA TYR A 152 -2.62 -6.61 -5.92
C TYR A 152 -2.56 -5.90 -4.56
N SER A 153 -3.14 -6.51 -3.51
CA SER A 153 -3.06 -5.96 -2.15
C SER A 153 -1.63 -5.86 -1.60
N PHE A 154 -0.67 -6.61 -2.15
CA PHE A 154 0.75 -6.49 -1.81
C PHE A 154 1.52 -5.54 -2.75
N GLN A 155 0.96 -5.24 -3.91
CA GLN A 155 1.63 -4.47 -4.98
C GLN A 155 1.24 -2.98 -4.98
N VAL A 156 0.05 -2.63 -4.52
CA VAL A 156 -0.43 -1.23 -4.55
C VAL A 156 -0.26 -0.52 -3.20
N PRO A 157 -0.05 0.82 -3.19
CA PRO A 157 -0.08 1.59 -1.95
C PRO A 157 -1.43 1.45 -1.24
N GLY A 158 -1.42 1.38 0.10
CA GLY A 158 -2.64 1.16 0.89
C GLY A 158 -3.21 -0.26 0.84
N GLY A 159 -2.60 -1.14 0.03
CA GLY A 159 -2.82 -2.58 0.00
C GLY A 159 -4.29 -3.01 -0.10
N LEU A 160 -4.71 -3.92 0.78
CA LEU A 160 -6.04 -4.53 0.71
C LEU A 160 -7.17 -3.50 0.80
N GLY A 161 -7.02 -2.45 1.62
CA GLY A 161 -8.03 -1.39 1.74
C GLY A 161 -8.25 -0.65 0.42
N THR A 162 -7.16 -0.31 -0.29
CA THR A 162 -7.26 0.32 -1.61
C THR A 162 -7.92 -0.60 -2.64
N VAL A 163 -7.54 -1.89 -2.64
CA VAL A 163 -8.16 -2.87 -3.54
C VAL A 163 -9.67 -2.98 -3.26
N GLN A 164 -10.08 -3.16 -2.01
CA GLN A 164 -11.50 -3.29 -1.65
C GLN A 164 -12.33 -2.06 -2.05
N VAL A 165 -11.79 -0.86 -1.82
CA VAL A 165 -12.45 0.39 -2.22
C VAL A 165 -12.63 0.45 -3.75
N LEU A 166 -11.61 0.09 -4.53
CA LEU A 166 -11.70 0.06 -5.99
C LEU A 166 -12.62 -1.03 -6.52
N LEU A 167 -12.73 -2.16 -5.83
CA LEU A 167 -13.70 -3.21 -6.18
C LEU A 167 -15.14 -2.78 -5.88
N ALA A 168 -15.35 -1.95 -4.86
CA ALA A 168 -16.65 -1.35 -4.56
C ALA A 168 -16.98 -0.18 -5.51
N GLN A 169 -15.98 0.62 -5.90
CA GLN A 169 -16.12 1.85 -6.68
C GLN A 169 -15.00 1.94 -7.73
N SER A 170 -15.17 1.27 -8.87
CA SER A 170 -14.12 1.17 -9.90
C SER A 170 -13.79 2.48 -10.61
N ALA A 171 -14.66 3.49 -10.53
CA ALA A 171 -14.43 4.82 -11.09
C ALA A 171 -13.82 5.82 -10.08
N LEU A 172 -13.62 5.41 -8.82
CA LEU A 172 -13.00 6.27 -7.82
C LEU A 172 -11.57 6.62 -8.24
N ASN A 173 -11.19 7.89 -8.10
CA ASN A 173 -9.79 8.30 -8.20
C ASN A 173 -9.09 8.18 -6.82
N PRO A 174 -8.17 7.22 -6.62
CA PRO A 174 -7.48 7.02 -5.34
C PRO A 174 -6.51 8.15 -4.96
N TYR A 175 -6.19 9.06 -5.90
CA TYR A 175 -5.28 10.18 -5.68
C TYR A 175 -5.96 11.42 -5.10
N ARG A 176 -7.30 11.48 -5.11
CA ARG A 176 -8.07 12.64 -4.65
C ARG A 176 -8.21 12.74 -3.13
N THR A 177 -8.14 11.60 -2.45
CA THR A 177 -8.30 11.53 -1.00
C THR A 177 -6.92 11.41 -0.35
N PRO A 178 -6.63 12.18 0.72
CA PRO A 178 -5.40 12.01 1.48
C PRO A 178 -5.18 10.55 1.89
N GLY A 179 -4.01 10.01 1.61
CA GLY A 179 -3.70 8.61 1.87
C GLY A 179 -2.48 8.10 1.10
N PRO A 180 -2.21 6.78 1.14
CA PRO A 180 -1.02 6.19 0.55
C PRO A 180 -0.85 6.45 -0.95
N ASN A 181 -1.95 6.43 -1.72
CA ASN A 181 -1.90 6.64 -3.16
C ASN A 181 -1.56 8.10 -3.50
N ALA A 182 -2.23 9.06 -2.85
CA ALA A 182 -1.91 10.49 -2.99
C ALA A 182 -0.46 10.80 -2.57
N ALA A 183 0.01 10.25 -1.45
CA ALA A 183 1.38 10.45 -0.98
C ALA A 183 2.45 9.89 -1.94
N VAL A 184 2.16 8.77 -2.60
CA VAL A 184 3.06 8.19 -3.62
C VAL A 184 3.08 9.05 -4.88
N LEU A 185 1.93 9.56 -5.32
CA LEU A 185 1.86 10.47 -6.46
C LEU A 185 2.60 11.79 -6.18
N GLU A 186 2.46 12.32 -4.96
CA GLU A 186 3.19 13.52 -4.51
C GLU A 186 4.70 13.27 -4.48
N ARG A 187 5.14 12.12 -3.95
CA ARG A 187 6.57 11.76 -3.97
C ARG A 187 7.12 11.68 -5.40
N LEU A 188 6.37 11.09 -6.33
CA LEU A 188 6.73 11.10 -7.74
C LEU A 188 6.86 12.54 -8.23
N HIS A 189 5.86 13.38 -7.95
CA HIS A 189 5.88 14.80 -8.33
C HIS A 189 7.14 15.52 -7.81
N MET A 190 7.48 15.36 -6.53
CA MET A 190 8.67 15.95 -5.92
C MET A 190 9.96 15.44 -6.58
N SER A 191 10.07 14.14 -6.87
CA SER A 191 11.26 13.55 -7.51
C SER A 191 11.47 14.00 -8.97
N LEU A 192 10.41 14.53 -9.61
CA LEU A 192 10.45 15.05 -10.97
C LEU A 192 10.81 16.54 -11.00
N THR A 193 10.76 17.25 -9.88
CA THR A 193 11.12 18.66 -9.78
C THR A 193 12.64 18.79 -9.58
N PRO A 194 13.33 19.58 -10.41
CA PRO A 194 14.78 19.78 -10.33
C PRO A 194 15.22 20.51 -9.06
#